data_AF-A0A6S6XPI6-F1
#
_entry.id   AF-A0A6S6XPI6-F1
#
_cell.length_a   1.000
_cell.length_b   1.000
_cell.length_c   1.000
_cell.angle_alpha   90.00
_cell.angle_beta   90.00
_cell.angle_gamma   90.00
#
_symmetry.space_group_name_H-M   'P 1'
#
loop_
_entity.id
_entity.type
_entity.pdbx_description
1 polymer ?
#
loop_
_entity_poly.entity_id
_entity_poly.type
_entity_poly.pdbx_seq_one_letter_code
_entity_poly.pdbx_strand_id
1 'polypeptide(L)'
;MTEDNQLIDIFQIRGKSYYNASDEEVNSMVDTSAAFYRIYKPDLKFISLNYPTNTRQQQAFLAYKLQQPGLEKFRDLINEKLSALQYLEDNTTDREAFVMVFARNENHYETLRRLLDRSGLNIVPVSKEKKDNIIFQLNNMCKKVKV
;
A
#
# COMPACT_ATOMS: atom_id res chain seq x y z
N MET A 1 17.26 -3.38 -14.65
CA MET A 1 18.21 -4.46 -14.93
C MET A 1 19.53 -4.03 -14.31
N THR A 2 20.06 -4.79 -13.36
CA THR A 2 21.39 -4.52 -12.79
C THR A 2 22.46 -4.87 -13.83
N GLU A 3 23.71 -4.50 -13.54
CA GLU A 3 24.87 -4.84 -14.38
C GLU A 3 24.99 -6.36 -14.60
N ASP A 4 24.51 -7.17 -13.64
CA ASP A 4 24.49 -8.64 -13.68
C ASP A 4 23.22 -9.26 -14.31
N ASN A 5 22.43 -8.48 -15.05
CA ASN A 5 21.16 -8.93 -15.65
C ASN A 5 20.08 -9.36 -14.63
N GLN A 6 20.23 -8.98 -13.36
CA GLN A 6 19.24 -9.24 -12.31
C GLN A 6 18.14 -8.18 -12.34
N LEU A 7 16.95 -8.57 -11.87
CA LEU A 7 15.78 -7.72 -11.82
C LEU A 7 15.29 -7.63 -10.38
N ILE A 8 15.05 -6.41 -9.94
CA ILE A 8 14.43 -6.11 -8.66
C ILE A 8 13.10 -5.46 -8.98
N ASP A 9 12.04 -5.95 -8.38
CA ASP A 9 10.74 -5.29 -8.47
C ASP A 9 10.05 -5.19 -7.11
N ILE A 10 9.21 -4.19 -6.97
CA ILE A 10 8.47 -3.87 -5.75
C ILE A 10 6.98 -3.80 -6.09
N PHE A 11 6.18 -4.49 -5.28
CA PHE A 11 4.74 -4.46 -5.37
C PHE A 11 4.12 -4.03 -4.05
N GLN A 12 2.97 -3.38 -4.12
CA GLN A 12 2.22 -3.00 -2.93
C GLN A 12 1.28 -4.13 -2.53
N ILE A 13 1.24 -4.43 -1.23
CA ILE A 13 0.29 -5.35 -0.64
C ILE A 13 -0.93 -4.54 -0.21
N ARG A 14 -2.07 -4.80 -0.84
CA ARG A 14 -3.34 -4.24 -0.41
C ARG A 14 -3.91 -5.09 0.73
N GLY A 15 -4.14 -4.47 1.87
CA GLY A 15 -4.79 -5.12 3.01
C GLY A 15 -6.19 -5.63 2.63
N LYS A 16 -6.57 -6.76 3.22
CA LYS A 16 -7.96 -7.21 3.30
C LYS A 16 -8.47 -6.93 4.71
N SER A 17 -9.73 -6.53 4.85
CA SER A 17 -10.35 -6.41 6.16
C SER A 17 -10.78 -7.80 6.64
N TYR A 18 -10.27 -8.23 7.80
CA TYR A 18 -10.65 -9.50 8.42
C TYR A 18 -11.68 -9.31 9.54
N TYR A 19 -12.23 -8.11 9.70
CA TYR A 19 -13.13 -7.78 10.82
C TYR A 19 -14.35 -8.72 10.88
N ASN A 20 -14.82 -9.19 9.72
CA ASN A 20 -15.94 -10.12 9.60
C ASN A 20 -15.52 -11.44 8.93
N ALA A 21 -14.22 -11.78 8.91
CA ALA A 21 -13.76 -13.01 8.29
C ALA A 21 -14.13 -14.22 9.17
N SER A 22 -14.63 -15.29 8.56
CA SER A 22 -14.88 -16.54 9.27
C SER A 22 -13.56 -17.28 9.56
N ASP A 23 -13.58 -18.18 10.53
CA ASP A 23 -12.41 -19.03 10.83
C ASP A 23 -11.98 -19.85 9.61
N GLU A 24 -12.94 -20.28 8.78
CA GLU A 24 -12.67 -21.02 7.54
C GLU A 24 -11.93 -20.15 6.51
N GLU A 25 -12.33 -18.89 6.35
CA GLU A 25 -11.66 -17.93 5.47
C GLU A 25 -10.23 -17.64 5.94
N VAL A 26 -10.04 -17.48 7.25
CA VAL A 26 -8.72 -17.27 7.85
C VAL A 26 -7.83 -18.49 7.64
N ASN A 27 -8.33 -19.70 7.92
CA ASN A 27 -7.59 -20.94 7.73
C ASN A 27 -7.21 -21.17 6.27
N SER A 28 -8.13 -20.95 5.33
CA SER A 28 -7.84 -21.07 3.89
C SER A 28 -6.71 -20.13 3.43
N MET A 29 -6.66 -18.92 3.98
CA MET A 29 -5.59 -17.97 3.69
C MET A 29 -4.25 -18.39 4.31
N VAL A 30 -4.26 -18.94 5.53
CA VAL A 30 -3.07 -19.50 6.17
C VAL A 30 -2.51 -20.64 5.33
N ASP A 31 -3.37 -21.56 4.87
CA ASP A 31 -2.97 -22.68 4.03
C ASP A 31 -2.39 -22.22 2.69
N THR A 32 -3.02 -21.23 2.06
CA THR A 32 -2.54 -20.62 0.81
C THR A 32 -1.16 -19.98 1.01
N SER A 33 -0.99 -19.22 2.08
CA SER A 33 0.29 -18.57 2.42
C SER A 33 1.36 -19.61 2.70
N ALA A 34 1.04 -20.66 3.47
CA ALA A 34 1.97 -21.74 3.78
C ALA A 34 2.38 -22.51 2.51
N ALA A 35 1.45 -22.76 1.59
CA ALA A 35 1.76 -23.36 0.30
C ALA A 35 2.71 -22.50 -0.53
N PHE A 36 2.49 -21.18 -0.55
CA PHE A 36 3.39 -20.24 -1.20
C PHE A 36 4.80 -20.30 -0.62
N TYR A 37 4.97 -20.19 0.70
CA TYR A 37 6.31 -20.25 1.32
C TYR A 37 7.02 -21.60 1.14
N ARG A 38 6.28 -22.70 0.97
CA ARG A 38 6.88 -24.00 0.62
C ARG A 38 7.47 -24.01 -0.78
N ILE A 39 6.83 -23.34 -1.74
CA ILE A 39 7.18 -23.36 -3.17
C ILE A 39 8.16 -22.22 -3.51
N TYR A 40 8.00 -21.05 -2.91
CA TYR A 40 8.84 -19.88 -3.14
C TYR A 40 10.21 -20.08 -2.48
N LYS A 41 11.21 -20.40 -3.29
CA LYS A 41 12.60 -20.63 -2.85
C LYS A 41 13.50 -19.37 -2.83
N PRO A 42 13.31 -18.39 -3.72
CA PRO A 42 14.18 -17.22 -3.75
C PRO A 42 13.96 -16.28 -2.56
N ASP A 43 14.85 -15.30 -2.42
CA ASP A 43 14.71 -14.27 -1.41
C ASP A 43 13.56 -13.32 -1.76
N LEU A 44 12.86 -12.86 -0.72
CA LEU A 44 11.87 -11.79 -0.78
C LEU A 44 12.04 -10.87 0.42
N LYS A 45 11.63 -9.61 0.29
CA LYS A 45 11.69 -8.65 1.39
C LYS A 45 10.35 -7.95 1.57
N PHE A 46 9.75 -8.09 2.76
CA PHE A 46 8.61 -7.28 3.16
C PHE A 46 9.08 -5.93 3.68
N ILE A 47 8.38 -4.87 3.26
CA ILE A 47 8.68 -3.49 3.61
C ILE A 47 7.39 -2.87 4.14
N SER A 48 7.47 -2.17 5.27
CA SER A 48 6.38 -1.33 5.77
C SER A 48 6.86 0.10 5.89
N LEU A 49 6.12 1.06 5.33
CA LEU A 49 6.42 2.48 5.42
C LEU A 49 5.17 3.24 5.87
N ASN A 50 5.38 4.30 6.64
CA ASN A 50 4.33 5.23 7.02
C ASN A 50 4.31 6.38 6.01
N TYR A 51 3.17 6.60 5.37
CA TYR A 51 2.92 7.75 4.51
C TYR A 51 1.93 8.69 5.21
N PRO A 52 2.01 10.02 5.01
CA PRO A 52 0.98 10.93 5.50
C PRO A 52 -0.42 10.47 5.06
N THR A 53 -1.38 10.53 5.98
CA THR A 53 -2.75 10.08 5.70
C THR A 53 -3.35 10.91 4.58
N ASN A 54 -3.89 10.27 3.54
CA ASN A 54 -4.44 10.99 2.40
C ASN A 54 -5.96 11.18 2.53
N THR A 55 -6.38 12.38 2.88
CA THR A 55 -7.81 12.75 2.98
C THR A 55 -8.29 13.66 1.85
N ARG A 56 -7.48 13.87 0.80
CA ARG A 56 -7.75 14.86 -0.26
C ARG A 56 -9.05 14.62 -1.02
N GLN A 57 -9.40 13.36 -1.26
CA GLN A 57 -10.65 13.01 -1.95
C GLN A 57 -11.88 13.39 -1.09
N GLN A 58 -11.81 13.12 0.21
CA GLN A 58 -12.86 13.45 1.17
C GLN A 58 -12.98 14.96 1.33
N GLN A 59 -11.86 15.68 1.40
CA GLN A 59 -11.84 17.14 1.43
C GLN A 59 -12.47 17.74 0.17
N ALA A 60 -12.10 17.26 -1.02
CA ALA A 60 -12.66 17.73 -2.29
C ALA A 60 -14.18 17.49 -2.37
N PHE A 61 -14.65 16.34 -1.89
CA PHE A 61 -16.09 16.04 -1.83
C PHE A 61 -16.84 16.99 -0.89
N LEU A 62 -16.32 17.25 0.31
CA LEU A 62 -16.95 18.17 1.26
C LEU A 62 -16.91 19.62 0.75
N ALA A 63 -15.82 20.04 0.13
CA ALA A 63 -15.71 21.36 -0.51
C ALA A 63 -16.73 21.52 -1.64
N TYR A 64 -16.94 20.48 -2.45
CA TYR A 64 -18.01 20.46 -3.46
C TYR A 64 -19.41 20.56 -2.82
N LYS A 65 -19.65 19.88 -1.68
CA LYS A 65 -20.94 19.95 -0.97
C LYS A 65 -21.26 21.34 -0.43
N LEU A 66 -20.26 22.13 -0.04
CA LEU A 66 -20.46 23.53 0.37
C LEU A 66 -20.99 24.44 -0.75
N GLN A 67 -20.79 24.05 -2.02
CA GLN A 67 -21.25 24.81 -3.18
C GLN A 67 -22.67 24.42 -3.62
N GLN A 68 -23.28 23.40 -3.02
CA GLN A 68 -24.61 22.93 -3.41
C GLN A 68 -25.72 23.74 -2.72
N PRO A 69 -26.72 24.20 -3.49
CA PRO A 69 -27.89 24.89 -2.93
C PRO A 69 -28.64 24.03 -1.91
N GLY A 70 -29.03 24.63 -0.78
CA GLY A 70 -29.77 23.97 0.30
C GLY A 70 -28.90 23.31 1.37
N LEU A 71 -27.58 23.27 1.18
CA LEU A 71 -26.61 22.78 2.18
C LEU A 71 -25.95 23.91 2.99
N GLU A 72 -26.28 25.18 2.74
CA GLU A 72 -25.72 26.34 3.45
C GLU A 72 -25.98 26.25 4.96
N LYS A 73 -27.12 25.68 5.37
CA LYS A 73 -27.48 25.44 6.77
C LYS A 73 -26.56 24.44 7.49
N PHE A 74 -25.79 23.65 6.76
CA PHE A 74 -24.82 22.69 7.30
C PHE A 74 -23.37 23.18 7.18
N ARG A 75 -23.16 24.44 6.80
CA ARG A 75 -21.84 25.00 6.54
C ARG A 75 -20.87 24.82 7.71
N ASP A 76 -21.33 25.06 8.94
CA ASP A 76 -20.49 24.92 10.14
C ASP A 76 -20.04 23.47 10.34
N LEU A 77 -20.97 22.51 10.21
CA LEU A 77 -20.68 21.08 10.32
C LEU A 77 -19.71 20.61 9.21
N ILE A 78 -19.89 21.08 7.98
CA ILE A 78 -19.03 20.69 6.86
C ILE A 78 -17.62 21.28 7.03
N ASN A 79 -17.52 22.53 7.48
CA ASN A 79 -16.24 23.17 7.79
C ASN A 79 -15.51 22.45 8.93
N GLU A 80 -16.20 22.07 10.01
CA GLU A 80 -15.63 21.29 11.10
C GLU A 80 -15.04 19.97 10.60
N LYS A 81 -15.78 19.24 9.75
CA LYS A 81 -15.28 18.00 9.13
C LYS A 81 -14.09 18.23 8.20
N LEU A 82 -14.08 19.32 7.43
CA LEU A 82 -12.94 19.69 6.59
C LEU A 82 -11.69 19.94 7.44
N SER A 83 -11.83 20.72 8.52
CA SER A 83 -10.71 20.97 9.45
C SER A 83 -10.22 19.70 10.11
N ALA A 84 -11.10 18.78 10.49
CA ALA A 84 -10.71 17.47 11.01
C ALA A 84 -9.93 16.64 9.98
N LEU A 85 -10.35 16.61 8.71
CA LEU A 85 -9.65 15.88 7.65
C LEU A 85 -8.27 16.48 7.34
N GLN A 86 -8.15 17.81 7.37
CA GLN A 86 -6.87 18.51 7.20
C GLN A 86 -5.93 18.20 8.37
N TYR A 87 -6.46 18.25 9.60
CA TYR A 87 -5.70 17.84 10.78
C TYR A 87 -5.21 16.39 10.65
N LEU A 88 -6.02 15.46 10.17
CA LEU A 88 -5.56 14.08 9.95
C LEU A 88 -4.46 13.99 8.88
N GLU A 89 -4.58 14.70 7.75
CA GLU A 89 -3.53 14.71 6.71
C GLU A 89 -2.18 15.24 7.26
N ASP A 90 -2.24 16.23 8.15
CA ASP A 90 -1.05 16.86 8.75
C ASP A 90 -0.56 16.17 10.04
N ASN A 91 -1.36 15.31 10.69
CA ASN A 91 -1.04 14.79 12.04
C ASN A 91 -1.02 13.25 12.11
N THR A 92 -1.42 12.55 11.06
CA THR A 92 -1.45 11.09 11.06
C THR A 92 -0.77 10.49 9.83
N THR A 93 -0.41 9.21 9.96
CA THR A 93 0.20 8.44 8.88
C THR A 93 -0.54 7.13 8.68
N ASP A 94 -0.69 6.73 7.43
CA ASP A 94 -1.16 5.43 7.03
C ASP A 94 0.04 4.50 6.77
N ARG A 95 -0.05 3.28 7.30
CA ARG A 95 0.98 2.25 7.07
C ARG A 95 0.70 1.54 5.76
N GLU A 96 1.60 1.68 4.80
CA GLU A 96 1.59 0.91 3.55
C GLU A 96 2.59 -0.26 3.63
N ALA A 97 2.20 -1.41 3.07
CA ALA A 97 3.03 -2.60 3.00
C ALA A 97 3.40 -2.92 1.55
N PHE A 98 4.64 -3.38 1.35
CA PHE A 98 5.19 -3.75 0.05
C PHE A 98 5.95 -5.07 0.14
N VAL A 99 6.06 -5.76 -0.99
CA VAL A 99 6.94 -6.91 -1.18
C VAL A 99 7.93 -6.59 -2.29
N MET A 100 9.20 -6.82 -2.03
CA MET A 100 10.30 -6.69 -2.97
C MET A 100 10.80 -8.08 -3.34
N VAL A 101 10.96 -8.33 -4.65
CA VAL A 101 11.41 -9.61 -5.21
C VAL A 101 12.70 -9.44 -5.99
N PHE A 102 13.49 -10.51 -6.01
CA PHE A 102 14.81 -10.55 -6.62
C PHE A 102 14.87 -11.67 -7.66
N ALA A 103 14.84 -11.32 -8.94
CA ALA A 103 14.93 -12.25 -10.03
C ALA A 103 16.32 -12.21 -10.69
N ARG A 104 16.73 -13.35 -11.26
CA ARG A 104 18.05 -13.52 -11.88
C ARG A 104 18.06 -13.14 -13.36
N ASN A 105 16.89 -13.15 -13.99
CA ASN A 105 16.62 -12.83 -15.39
C ASN A 105 15.10 -12.70 -15.58
N GLU A 106 14.67 -12.33 -16.78
CA GLU A 106 13.26 -12.13 -17.14
C GLU A 106 12.39 -13.38 -16.92
N ASN A 107 12.87 -14.56 -17.34
CA ASN A 107 12.11 -15.81 -17.17
C ASN A 107 11.88 -16.16 -15.69
N HIS A 108 12.90 -15.90 -14.86
CA HIS A 108 12.77 -16.08 -13.42
C HIS A 108 11.77 -15.06 -12.85
N TYR A 109 11.81 -13.81 -13.30
CA TYR A 109 10.89 -12.77 -12.87
C TYR A 109 9.42 -13.14 -13.16
N GLU A 110 9.13 -13.61 -14.38
CA GLU A 110 7.79 -14.08 -14.75
C GLU A 110 7.33 -15.26 -13.87
N THR A 111 8.24 -16.16 -13.50
CA THR A 111 7.94 -17.25 -12.58
C THR A 111 7.60 -16.74 -11.18
N LEU A 112 8.40 -15.80 -10.66
CA LEU A 112 8.17 -15.17 -9.35
C LEU A 112 6.83 -14.42 -9.31
N ARG A 113 6.50 -13.72 -10.39
CA ARG A 113 5.24 -12.98 -10.52
C ARG A 113 4.04 -13.93 -10.40
N ARG A 114 4.06 -15.05 -11.12
CA ARG A 114 3.00 -16.08 -11.05
C ARG A 114 2.89 -16.72 -9.67
N LEU A 115 4.01 -16.92 -8.97
CA LEU A 115 3.99 -17.44 -7.60
C LEU A 115 3.42 -16.42 -6.61
N LEU A 116 3.77 -15.14 -6.75
CA LEU A 116 3.23 -14.06 -5.94
C LEU A 116 1.71 -13.93 -6.11
N ASP A 117 1.18 -14.06 -7.32
CA ASP A 117 -0.27 -14.01 -7.55
C ASP A 117 -1.02 -15.17 -6.85
N ARG A 118 -0.32 -16.26 -6.52
CA ARG A 118 -0.84 -17.41 -5.77
C ARG A 118 -0.55 -17.36 -4.27
N SER A 119 0.08 -16.29 -3.79
CA SER A 119 0.53 -16.18 -2.39
C SER A 119 -0.59 -15.96 -1.37
N GLY A 120 -1.81 -15.70 -1.83
CA GLY A 120 -2.93 -15.27 -0.98
C GLY A 120 -2.88 -13.78 -0.63
N LEU A 121 -1.74 -13.12 -0.84
CA LEU A 121 -1.58 -11.66 -0.74
C LEU A 121 -2.27 -10.99 -1.93
N ASN A 122 -2.95 -9.87 -1.67
CA ASN A 122 -3.47 -9.02 -2.74
C ASN A 122 -2.37 -8.04 -3.17
N ILE A 123 -1.75 -8.30 -4.30
CA ILE A 123 -0.56 -7.59 -4.76
C ILE A 123 -0.90 -6.72 -5.97
N VAL A 124 -0.49 -5.45 -5.94
CA VAL A 124 -0.72 -4.51 -7.05
C VAL A 124 0.60 -3.89 -7.53
N PRO A 125 0.72 -3.60 -8.85
CA PRO A 125 1.88 -2.90 -9.38
C PRO A 125 1.99 -1.49 -8.79
N VAL A 126 3.23 -1.07 -8.58
CA VAL A 126 3.58 0.26 -8.08
C VAL A 126 4.18 1.09 -9.23
N SER A 127 3.91 2.39 -9.26
CA SER A 127 4.52 3.29 -10.24
C SER A 127 6.03 3.37 -10.05
N LYS A 128 6.78 3.63 -11.13
CA LYS A 128 8.25 3.77 -11.07
C LYS A 128 8.68 4.81 -10.03
N GLU A 129 8.03 5.98 -10.04
CA GLU A 129 8.32 7.07 -9.09
C GLU A 129 8.15 6.62 -7.63
N LYS A 130 7.11 5.85 -7.31
CA LYS A 130 6.91 5.37 -5.94
C LYS A 130 7.91 4.27 -5.58
N LYS A 131 8.35 3.43 -6.53
CA LYS A 131 9.46 2.48 -6.31
C LYS A 131 10.76 3.21 -5.98
N ASP A 132 11.10 4.24 -6.75
CA ASP A 132 12.29 5.07 -6.52
C ASP A 132 12.22 5.74 -5.14
N ASN A 133 11.04 6.25 -4.76
CA ASN A 133 10.81 6.83 -3.44
C ASN A 133 10.98 5.82 -2.29
N ILE A 134 10.45 4.59 -2.44
CA ILE A 134 10.61 3.51 -1.45
C ILE A 134 12.10 3.19 -1.27
N ILE A 135 12.83 3.01 -2.36
CA ILE A 135 14.28 2.73 -2.32
C ILE A 135 15.03 3.90 -1.66
N PHE A 136 14.68 5.14 -2.00
CA PHE A 136 15.26 6.32 -1.38
C PHE A 136 15.01 6.34 0.13
N GLN A 137 13.78 6.10 0.59
CA GLN A 137 13.44 6.08 2.02
C GLN A 137 14.18 4.98 2.78
N LEU A 138 14.26 3.77 2.21
CA LEU A 138 14.98 2.64 2.82
C LEU A 138 16.46 2.93 3.03
N ASN A 139 17.08 3.69 2.13
CA ASN A 139 18.50 4.06 2.22
C ASN A 139 18.73 5.40 2.97
N ASN A 140 17.67 6.11 3.35
CA ASN A 140 17.73 7.40 4.04
C ASN A 140 16.79 7.41 5.24
N MET A 141 16.99 6.46 6.17
CA MET A 141 16.10 6.21 7.31
C MET A 141 15.97 7.39 8.29
N CYS A 142 16.88 8.36 8.25
CA CYS A 142 16.80 9.58 9.07
C CYS A 142 15.85 10.64 8.50
N LYS A 143 15.22 10.40 7.34
CA LYS A 143 14.24 11.31 6.78
C LYS A 143 13.03 11.37 7.70
N LYS A 144 12.81 12.54 8.31
CA LYS A 144 11.54 12.82 9.00
C LYS A 144 10.43 12.78 7.95
N VAL A 145 9.52 11.81 8.06
CA VAL A 145 8.23 11.90 7.40
C VAL A 145 7.58 13.13 8.03
N LYS A 146 7.36 14.17 7.23
CA LYS A 146 6.56 15.33 7.68
C LYS A 146 5.17 14.78 7.94
N VAL A 147 4.89 14.62 9.22
CA VAL A 147 3.55 14.71 9.78
C VAL A 147 3.39 16.20 10.01
#